data_AF-A0A2M7HSN1-F1
#
_entry.id   AF-A0A2M7HSN1-F1
#
_cell.length_a   1.000
_cell.length_b   1.000
_cell.length_c   1.000
_cell.angle_alpha   90.00
_cell.angle_beta   90.00
_cell.angle_gamma   90.00
#
_symmetry.space_group_name_H-M   'P 1'
#
loop_
_entity.id
_entity.type
_entity.pdbx_description
1 polymer ?
#
loop_
_entity_poly.entity_id
_entity_poly.type
_entity_poly.pdbx_seq_one_letter_code
_entity_poly.pdbx_strand_id
1 'polypeptide(L)'
;MSTKEWVYQDHELFGLYQEITFNKDNDNPAVIEITNPIDFKIIYESNAEGKFFGRLDAEIPAEVFDKIAIAWCKKRKLQGTLGGPVGLEFGSPDCDWD
;
A
#
# COMPACT_ATOMS: atom_id res chain seq x y z
N MET A 1 -17.83 12.28 9.51
CA MET A 1 -17.72 11.30 8.41
C MET A 1 -16.24 11.01 8.23
N SER A 2 -15.84 9.73 8.22
CA SER A 2 -14.46 9.34 7.91
C SER A 2 -14.25 9.44 6.41
N THR A 3 -13.12 10.02 5.98
CA THR A 3 -12.69 10.08 4.57
C THR A 3 -11.90 8.86 4.16
N LYS A 4 -11.65 7.89 5.07
CA LYS A 4 -10.85 6.71 4.78
C LYS A 4 -11.66 5.66 3.99
N GLU A 5 -11.16 5.27 2.82
CA GLU A 5 -11.61 4.09 2.10
C GLU A 5 -10.59 2.97 2.25
N TRP A 6 -10.90 1.96 3.07
CA TRP A 6 -10.01 0.82 3.26
C TRP A 6 -9.85 0.01 1.97
N VAL A 7 -8.59 -0.28 1.65
CA VAL A 7 -8.18 -1.19 0.56
C VAL A 7 -7.82 -2.56 1.14
N TYR A 8 -7.16 -2.58 2.29
CA TYR A 8 -6.80 -3.79 3.02
C TYR A 8 -6.68 -3.49 4.52
N GLN A 9 -7.03 -4.46 5.37
CA GLN A 9 -6.85 -4.37 6.81
C GLN A 9 -6.57 -5.77 7.37
N ASP A 10 -5.46 -5.92 8.10
CA ASP A 10 -5.03 -7.14 8.77
C ASP A 10 -5.16 -6.96 10.29
N HIS A 11 -6.20 -7.54 10.88
CA HIS A 11 -6.42 -7.59 12.33
C HIS A 11 -6.20 -6.26 13.08
N GLU A 12 -6.46 -5.12 12.43
CA GLU A 12 -6.22 -3.75 12.92
C GLU A 12 -4.74 -3.40 13.20
N LEU A 13 -3.80 -4.27 12.84
CA LEU A 13 -2.35 -4.06 12.99
C LEU A 13 -1.74 -3.36 11.78
N PHE A 14 -2.12 -3.80 10.58
CA PHE A 14 -1.65 -3.22 9.34
C PHE A 14 -2.83 -2.90 8.45
N GLY A 15 -2.78 -1.78 7.75
CA GLY A 15 -3.83 -1.44 6.81
C GLY A 15 -3.34 -0.52 5.72
N LEU A 16 -4.00 -0.63 4.58
CA LEU A 16 -3.88 0.30 3.47
C LEU A 16 -5.25 0.90 3.25
N TYR A 17 -5.33 2.23 3.26
CA TYR A 17 -6.52 2.93 2.85
C TYR A 17 -6.17 4.03 1.86
N GLN A 18 -7.17 4.44 1.10
CA GLN A 18 -7.10 5.60 0.24
C GLN A 18 -7.92 6.71 0.91
N GLU A 19 -7.37 7.91 1.00
CA GLU A 19 -8.19 9.05 1.42
C GLU A 19 -9.24 9.34 0.34
N ILE A 20 -10.45 9.74 0.72
CA ILE A 20 -11.49 10.14 -0.24
C ILE A 20 -11.49 11.66 -0.29
N THR A 21 -11.06 12.22 -1.42
CA THR A 21 -11.32 13.62 -1.73
C THR A 21 -12.54 13.74 -2.65
N PHE A 22 -13.15 14.92 -2.68
CA PHE A 22 -14.25 15.21 -3.62
C PHE A 22 -13.78 15.37 -5.08
N ASN A 23 -12.50 15.12 -5.38
CA ASN A 23 -11.98 15.17 -6.74
C ASN A 23 -12.43 13.93 -7.53
N LYS A 24 -12.75 14.12 -8.82
CA LYS A 24 -13.19 13.04 -9.72
C LYS A 24 -12.04 12.16 -10.18
N ASP A 25 -10.82 12.68 -10.12
CA ASP A 25 -9.61 11.92 -10.42
C ASP A 25 -9.31 11.01 -9.23
N ASN A 26 -9.13 9.71 -9.49
CA ASN A 26 -8.79 8.72 -8.45
C ASN A 26 -7.34 8.89 -7.94
N ASP A 27 -6.79 10.10 -7.94
CA ASP A 27 -5.40 10.38 -7.54
C ASP A 27 -5.27 10.64 -6.04
N ASN A 28 -6.23 10.13 -5.28
CA ASN A 28 -6.19 10.25 -3.84
C ASN A 28 -5.00 9.46 -3.27
N PRO A 29 -4.30 10.01 -2.25
CA PRO A 29 -3.16 9.36 -1.65
C PRO A 29 -3.51 7.98 -1.07
N ALA A 30 -2.61 7.03 -1.28
CA ALA A 30 -2.56 5.78 -0.54
C ALA A 30 -1.85 6.02 0.80
N VAL A 31 -2.42 5.50 1.89
CA VAL A 31 -1.89 5.64 3.23
C VAL A 31 -1.76 4.26 3.87
N ILE A 32 -0.55 3.95 4.33
CA ILE A 32 -0.29 2.76 5.14
C ILE A 32 -0.41 3.14 6.60
N GLU A 33 -1.26 2.42 7.32
CA GLU A 33 -1.45 2.54 8.77
C GLU A 33 -0.86 1.31 9.45
N ILE A 34 0.00 1.54 10.45
CA ILE A 34 0.65 0.48 11.24
C ILE A 34 0.40 0.77 12.72
N THR A 35 -0.32 -0.12 13.38
CA THR A 35 -0.59 -0.07 14.82
C THR A 35 0.50 -0.82 15.56
N ASN A 36 1.13 -0.17 16.55
CA ASN A 36 2.25 -0.71 17.33
C ASN A 36 3.39 -1.27 16.45
N PRO A 37 4.00 -0.45 15.58
CA PRO A 37 5.11 -0.89 14.73
C PRO A 37 6.26 -1.44 15.59
N ILE A 38 6.78 -2.60 15.20
CA ILE A 38 7.90 -3.25 15.91
C ILE A 38 9.20 -2.46 15.72
N ASP A 39 9.47 -2.04 14.49
CA ASP A 39 10.59 -1.17 14.15
C ASP A 39 10.12 -0.04 13.21
N PHE A 40 10.39 1.19 13.62
CA PHE A 40 10.19 2.37 12.79
C PHE A 40 11.18 3.46 13.17
N LYS A 41 11.54 4.27 12.19
CA LYS A 41 12.48 5.37 12.35
C LYS A 41 12.05 6.57 11.53
N ILE A 42 12.01 7.72 12.20
CA ILE A 42 11.85 9.03 11.55
C ILE A 42 13.22 9.68 11.51
N ILE A 43 13.64 10.07 10.31
CA ILE A 43 14.93 10.68 10.03
C ILE A 43 14.69 12.05 9.42
N TYR A 44 15.42 13.06 9.87
CA TYR A 44 15.46 14.38 9.24
C TYR A 44 16.86 14.62 8.69
N GLU A 45 16.96 14.82 7.38
CA GLU A 45 18.22 14.97 6.67
C GLU A 45 18.16 16.21 5.75
N SER A 46 19.33 16.76 5.41
CA SER A 46 19.47 17.80 4.39
C SER A 46 20.14 17.22 3.16
N ASN A 47 19.62 17.50 1.97
CA ASN A 47 20.30 17.15 0.73
C ASN A 47 21.51 18.08 0.47
N ALA A 48 22.29 17.79 -0.58
CA ALA A 48 23.47 18.58 -0.95
C ALA A 48 23.16 20.06 -1.28
N GLU A 49 21.89 20.39 -1.53
CA GLU A 49 21.40 21.75 -1.81
C GLU A 49 20.89 22.46 -0.54
N GLY A 50 21.02 21.84 0.63
CA GLY A 50 20.57 22.38 1.91
C GLY A 50 19.06 22.28 2.15
N LYS A 51 18.32 21.54 1.31
CA LYS A 51 16.89 21.28 1.49
C LYS A 51 16.70 20.17 2.52
N PHE A 52 15.98 20.48 3.60
CA PHE A 52 15.59 19.51 4.61
C PHE A 52 14.43 18.64 4.14
N PHE A 53 14.49 17.34 4.41
CA PHE A 53 13.40 16.40 4.19
C PHE A 53 13.32 15.38 5.34
N GLY A 54 12.10 14.88 5.57
CA GLY A 54 11.84 13.78 6.49
C GLY A 54 11.79 12.45 5.74
N ARG A 55 12.35 11.40 6.32
CA ARG A 55 12.22 10.01 5.86
C ARG A 55 11.60 9.17 6.98
N LEU A 56 10.61 8.37 6.64
CA LEU A 56 10.01 7.37 7.51
C LEU A 56 10.42 6.00 7.00
N ASP A 57 11.19 5.26 7.81
CA ASP A 57 11.49 3.85 7.61
C ASP A 57 10.59 3.06 8.58
N ALA A 58 9.84 2.06 8.12
CA ALA A 58 8.99 1.23 8.97
C ALA A 58 8.97 -0.21 8.45
N GLU A 59 9.04 -1.18 9.37
CA GLU A 59 8.99 -2.59 9.02
C GLU A 59 7.55 -3.09 8.91
N ILE A 60 7.26 -3.85 7.85
CA ILE A 60 6.01 -4.57 7.63
C ILE A 60 6.37 -6.01 7.29
N PRO A 61 5.75 -7.02 7.91
CA PRO A 61 5.97 -8.42 7.54
C PRO A 61 5.72 -8.64 6.04
N ALA A 62 6.63 -9.35 5.37
CA ALA A 62 6.58 -9.53 3.91
C ALA A 62 5.22 -10.10 3.43
N GLU A 63 4.69 -11.12 4.12
CA GLU A 63 3.38 -11.71 3.80
C GLU A 63 2.22 -10.69 3.88
N VAL A 64 2.29 -9.76 4.83
CA VAL A 64 1.29 -8.69 4.97
C VAL A 64 1.46 -7.68 3.84
N PHE A 65 2.71 -7.32 3.51
CA PHE A 65 2.98 -6.41 2.40
C PHE A 65 2.53 -6.98 1.05
N ASP A 66 2.70 -8.28 0.81
CA ASP A 66 2.20 -8.96 -0.39
C ASP A 66 0.69 -8.83 -0.51
N LYS A 67 -0.05 -9.08 0.59
CA LYS A 67 -1.51 -8.92 0.63
C LYS A 67 -1.94 -7.47 0.36
N ILE A 68 -1.22 -6.49 0.94
CA ILE A 68 -1.43 -5.06 0.70
C ILE A 68 -1.21 -4.72 -0.78
N ALA A 69 -0.10 -5.18 -1.36
CA ALA A 69 0.28 -4.90 -2.75
C ALA A 69 -0.73 -5.50 -3.74
N ILE A 70 -1.14 -6.75 -3.52
CA ILE A 70 -2.17 -7.43 -4.31
C ILE A 70 -3.49 -6.66 -4.23
N ALA A 71 -3.94 -6.31 -3.02
CA ALA A 71 -5.19 -5.57 -2.82
C ALA A 71 -5.16 -4.21 -3.53
N TRP A 72 -4.04 -3.50 -3.47
CA TRP A 72 -3.84 -2.24 -4.18
C TRP A 72 -3.91 -2.39 -5.70
N CYS A 73 -3.19 -3.37 -6.25
CA CYS A 73 -3.19 -3.63 -7.69
C CYS A 73 -4.59 -3.96 -8.20
N LYS A 74 -5.36 -4.74 -7.44
CA LYS A 74 -6.77 -5.04 -7.76
C LYS A 74 -7.65 -3.80 -7.68
N LYS A 75 -7.54 -3.01 -6.61
CA LYS A 75 -8.29 -1.74 -6.42
C LYS A 75 -8.07 -0.77 -7.57
N ARG A 76 -6.82 -0.65 -8.03
CA ARG A 76 -6.38 0.24 -9.12
C ARG A 76 -6.55 -0.35 -10.52
N LYS A 77 -6.97 -1.62 -10.63
CA LYS A 77 -7.12 -2.37 -11.89
C LYS A 77 -5.83 -2.42 -12.72
N LEU A 78 -4.69 -2.69 -12.08
CA LEU A 78 -3.36 -2.67 -12.71
C LEU A 78 -2.99 -4.00 -13.40
N GLN A 79 -3.87 -4.98 -13.45
CA GLN A 79 -3.59 -6.32 -14.02
C GLN A 79 -3.06 -6.24 -15.46
N GLY A 80 -3.63 -5.35 -16.28
CA GLY A 80 -3.18 -5.15 -17.65
C GLY A 80 -1.75 -4.63 -17.77
N THR A 81 -1.30 -3.80 -16.82
CA THR A 81 0.09 -3.30 -16.78
C THR A 81 1.06 -4.38 -16.28
N LEU A 82 0.60 -5.27 -15.41
CA LEU A 82 1.40 -6.36 -14.84
C LEU A 82 1.44 -7.60 -15.75
N GLY A 83 0.78 -7.56 -16.91
CA GLY A 83 0.82 -8.63 -17.90
C GLY A 83 -0.12 -9.81 -17.60
N GLY A 84 -1.04 -9.67 -16.66
CA GLY A 84 -1.96 -10.74 -16.29
C GLY A 84 -2.63 -10.55 -14.92
N PRO A 85 -3.38 -11.57 -14.45
CA PRO A 85 -3.97 -11.58 -13.12
C PRO A 85 -2.92 -11.43 -12.01
N VAL A 86 -3.32 -10.92 -10.85
CA VAL A 86 -2.39 -10.61 -9.74
C VAL A 86 -2.73 -11.45 -8.51
N GLY A 87 -1.72 -12.17 -7.99
CA GLY A 87 -1.88 -13.13 -6.89
C GLY A 87 -2.40 -14.47 -7.40
N LEU A 88 -3.17 -15.19 -6.57
CA LEU A 88 -3.68 -16.53 -6.88
C LEU A 88 -4.94 -16.54 -7.77
N GLU A 89 -5.11 -15.53 -8.64
CA GLU A 89 -6.25 -15.48 -9.56
C GLU A 89 -6.10 -16.49 -10.71
N PHE A 90 -7.22 -17.02 -11.19
CA PHE A 90 -7.24 -17.96 -12.31
C PHE A 90 -6.51 -17.40 -13.53
N GLY A 91 -5.52 -18.13 -14.06
CA GLY A 91 -4.63 -17.69 -15.13
C GLY A 91 -3.38 -16.93 -14.69
N SER A 92 -3.14 -16.80 -13.38
CA SER A 92 -1.85 -16.35 -12.82
C SER A 92 -0.82 -17.50 -12.79
N PRO A 93 0.48 -17.24 -13.01
CA PRO A 93 1.53 -18.24 -12.86
C PRO A 93 1.60 -18.91 -11.49
N ASP A 94 1.12 -18.21 -10.45
CA ASP A 94 1.13 -18.69 -9.06
C ASP A 94 -0.20 -19.36 -8.66
N CYS A 95 -1.17 -19.50 -9.57
CA CYS A 95 -2.44 -20.17 -9.27
C CYS A 95 -2.28 -21.70 -9.34
N ASP A 96 -2.48 -22.40 -8.23
CA ASP A 96 -2.39 -23.87 -8.15
C ASP A 96 -3.50 -24.61 -8.94
N TRP A 97 -4.44 -23.88 -9.54
CA TRP A 97 -5.56 -24.42 -10.29
C TRP A 97 -5.45 -24.04 -11.77
N ASP A 98 -5.03 -25.01 -12.59
CA ASP A 98 -5.12 -24.98 -14.06
C ASP A 98 -6.58 -25.12 -14.55
#